data_AF-A0A350UGY2-F1
#
_entry.id   AF-A0A350UGY2-F1
#
_cell.length_a   1.000
_cell.length_b   1.000
_cell.length_c   1.000
_cell.angle_alpha   90.00
_cell.angle_beta   90.00
_cell.angle_gamma   90.00
#
_symmetry.space_group_name_H-M   'P 1'
#
loop_
_entity.id
_entity.type
_entity.pdbx_description
1 polymer ?
#
loop_
_entity_poly.entity_id
_entity_poly.type
_entity_poly.pdbx_seq_one_letter_code
_entity_poly.pdbx_strand_id
1 'polypeptide(L)'
;MPKSICDFCSSPNVTWVYPARTFAAYVFEGIVGESVGDWAACPICHGLIESGRHAELTERSLVTLLERQPEMKSAESELRAQIRAFHTMFFRNRVGSAMIIA
;
A
#
# COMPACT_ATOMS: atom_id res chain seq x y z
N MET A 1 -14.05 -9.92 -6.45
CA MET A 1 -13.00 -10.96 -6.37
C MET A 1 -12.17 -10.69 -5.13
N PRO A 2 -11.81 -11.70 -4.32
CA PRO A 2 -10.95 -11.47 -3.17
C PRO A 2 -9.58 -10.94 -3.64
N LYS A 3 -9.09 -9.87 -3.00
CA LYS A 3 -7.75 -9.35 -3.27
C LYS A 3 -6.72 -10.38 -2.85
N SER A 4 -5.91 -10.85 -3.79
CA SER A 4 -4.96 -11.96 -3.59
C SER A 4 -3.60 -11.51 -3.03
N ILE A 5 -3.33 -10.20 -2.96
CA ILE A 5 -2.08 -9.65 -2.46
C ILE A 5 -2.31 -8.41 -1.59
N CYS A 6 -1.39 -8.18 -0.67
CA CYS A 6 -1.33 -7.00 0.18
C CYS A 6 -1.02 -5.77 -0.67
N ASP A 7 -1.84 -4.72 -0.61
CA ASP A 7 -1.62 -3.47 -1.36
C ASP A 7 -0.39 -2.67 -0.89
N PHE A 8 0.19 -3.04 0.26
CA PHE A 8 1.35 -2.36 0.83
C PHE A 8 2.67 -3.04 0.43
N CYS A 9 2.81 -4.34 0.65
CA CYS A 9 4.07 -5.07 0.44
C CYS A 9 3.96 -6.20 -0.59
N SER A 10 2.83 -6.32 -1.28
CA SER A 10 2.56 -7.34 -2.30
C SER A 10 2.66 -8.79 -1.80
N SER A 11 2.69 -9.02 -0.49
CA SER A 11 2.61 -10.36 0.12
C SER A 11 1.29 -11.04 -0.23
N PRO A 12 1.28 -12.34 -0.58
CA PRO A 12 0.05 -13.07 -0.90
C PRO A 12 -0.82 -13.39 0.34
N ASN A 13 -0.27 -13.24 1.55
CA ASN A 13 -0.94 -13.64 2.79
C ASN A 13 -1.86 -12.52 3.30
N VAL A 14 -2.94 -12.22 2.57
CA VAL A 14 -3.94 -11.21 2.95
C VAL A 14 -4.88 -11.78 4.01
N THR A 15 -5.18 -10.98 5.04
CA THR A 15 -6.17 -11.33 6.10
C THR A 15 -7.07 -10.16 6.44
N TRP A 16 -6.68 -8.95 6.04
CA TRP A 16 -7.34 -7.71 6.41
C TRP A 16 -7.71 -6.89 5.19
N VAL A 17 -8.82 -6.18 5.28
CA VAL A 17 -9.25 -5.17 4.30
C VAL A 17 -9.56 -3.87 5.04
N TYR A 18 -9.02 -2.77 4.53
CA TYR A 18 -9.27 -1.41 4.99
C TYR A 18 -10.24 -0.72 4.03
N PRO A 19 -11.45 -0.35 4.48
CA PRO A 19 -12.37 0.37 3.63
C PRO A 19 -11.83 1.76 3.28
N ALA A 20 -11.79 2.06 1.99
CA ALA A 20 -11.26 3.32 1.47
C ALA A 20 -12.11 3.85 0.31
N ARG A 21 -12.15 5.18 0.18
CA ARG A 21 -12.79 5.82 -0.99
C ARG A 21 -11.95 5.57 -2.23
N THR A 22 -12.59 5.57 -3.40
CA THR A 22 -11.86 5.69 -4.67
C THR A 22 -11.25 7.09 -4.77
N PHE A 23 -9.98 7.18 -5.18
CA PHE A 23 -9.28 8.46 -5.36
C PHE A 23 -8.28 8.42 -6.51
N ALA A 24 -8.00 9.57 -7.11
CA ALA A 24 -6.92 9.73 -8.09
C ALA A 24 -5.55 9.57 -7.40
N ALA A 25 -4.82 8.52 -7.73
CA ALA A 25 -3.52 8.19 -7.17
C ALA A 25 -2.37 8.86 -7.91
N TYR A 26 -2.47 9.03 -9.22
CA TYR A 26 -1.51 9.80 -10.03
C TYR A 26 -2.13 10.30 -11.33
N VAL A 27 -1.50 11.31 -11.94
CA VAL A 27 -1.86 11.80 -13.27
C VAL A 27 -0.60 11.79 -14.13
N PHE A 28 -0.65 11.15 -15.30
CA PHE A 28 0.44 11.09 -16.26
C PHE A 28 -0.11 11.37 -17.66
N GLU A 29 0.38 12.43 -18.31
CA GLU A 29 -0.04 12.84 -19.66
C GLU A 29 -1.57 12.91 -19.87
N GLY A 30 -2.30 13.39 -18.86
CA GLY A 30 -3.77 13.48 -18.90
C GLY A 30 -4.51 12.17 -18.58
N ILE A 31 -3.79 11.06 -18.37
CA ILE A 31 -4.34 9.80 -17.86
C ILE A 31 -4.32 9.84 -16.33
N VAL A 32 -5.48 9.61 -15.72
CA VAL A 32 -5.61 9.53 -14.26
C VAL A 32 -5.57 8.06 -13.84
N GLY A 33 -4.55 7.69 -13.05
CA GLY A 33 -4.53 6.41 -12.35
C GLY A 33 -5.31 6.51 -11.05
N GLU A 34 -6.37 5.72 -10.90
CA GLU A 34 -7.19 5.69 -9.68
C GLU A 34 -6.81 4.52 -8.75
N SER A 35 -6.88 4.77 -7.45
CA SER A 35 -7.00 3.73 -6.44
C SER A 35 -8.47 3.45 -6.21
N VAL A 36 -8.94 2.25 -6.53
CA VAL A 36 -10.37 1.90 -6.50
C VAL A 36 -10.69 1.08 -5.24
N GLY A 37 -11.56 1.64 -4.39
CA GLY A 37 -12.09 0.96 -3.21
C GLY A 37 -11.07 0.57 -2.15
N ASP A 38 -11.37 -0.52 -1.43
CA ASP A 38 -10.68 -0.93 -0.22
C ASP A 38 -9.23 -1.39 -0.45
N TRP A 39 -8.39 -1.32 0.58
CA TRP A 39 -6.99 -1.80 0.55
C TRP A 39 -6.82 -3.08 1.40
N ALA A 40 -6.29 -4.14 0.78
CA ALA A 40 -5.91 -5.38 1.42
C ALA A 40 -4.57 -5.26 2.17
N ALA A 41 -4.49 -5.87 3.34
CA ALA A 41 -3.26 -5.95 4.12
C ALA A 41 -3.00 -7.37 4.63
N CYS A 42 -1.72 -7.76 4.61
CA CYS A 42 -1.24 -8.91 5.33
C CYS A 42 -1.14 -8.61 6.85
N PRO A 43 -1.07 -9.63 7.73
CA PRO A 43 -0.99 -9.42 9.18
C PRO A 43 0.14 -8.48 9.62
N ILE A 44 1.30 -8.53 8.95
CA ILE A 44 2.45 -7.67 9.29
C ILE A 44 2.14 -6.20 8.97
N CYS A 45 1.66 -5.92 7.75
CA CYS A 45 1.30 -4.55 7.37
C CYS A 45 0.13 -4.02 8.20
N HIS A 46 -0.87 -4.87 8.50
CA HIS A 46 -1.95 -4.52 9.41
C HIS A 46 -1.42 -4.09 10.79
N GLY A 47 -0.52 -4.87 11.39
CA GLY A 47 0.09 -4.52 12.68
C GLY A 47 0.87 -3.21 12.65
N LEU A 48 1.59 -2.91 11.57
CA LEU A 48 2.30 -1.64 11.40
C LEU A 48 1.33 -0.45 11.27
N ILE A 49 0.25 -0.62 10.51
CA ILE A 49 -0.80 0.38 10.31
C ILE A 49 -1.48 0.72 11.64
N GLU A 50 -1.98 -0.28 12.37
CA GLU A 50 -2.72 -0.06 13.62
C GLU A 50 -1.81 0.42 14.76
N SER A 51 -0.49 0.17 14.68
CA SER A 51 0.48 0.72 15.62
C SER A 51 0.97 2.14 15.25
N GLY A 52 0.49 2.75 14.16
CA GLY A 52 0.96 4.06 13.69
C GLY A 52 2.40 4.08 13.17
N ARG A 53 3.00 2.90 12.88
CA ARG A 53 4.41 2.75 12.46
C ARG A 53 4.57 2.93 10.95
N HIS A 54 4.19 4.12 10.45
CA HIS A 54 4.11 4.41 9.01
C HIS A 54 5.47 4.40 8.29
N ALA A 55 6.54 4.79 8.98
CA ALA A 55 7.89 4.75 8.44
C ALA A 55 8.35 3.31 8.18
N GLU A 56 8.13 2.42 9.16
CA GLU A 56 8.41 0.99 9.03
C GLU A 56 7.55 0.32 7.96
N LEU A 57 6.28 0.73 7.82
CA LEU A 57 5.41 0.26 6.72
C LEU A 57 6.00 0.61 5.35
N THR A 58 6.45 1.86 5.18
CA THR A 58 7.06 2.34 3.94
C THR A 58 8.35 1.60 3.63
N GLU A 59 9.23 1.43 4.63
CA GLU A 59 10.49 0.71 4.45
C GLU A 59 10.23 -0.75 4.09
N ARG A 60 9.28 -1.40 4.76
CA ARG A 60 8.88 -2.77 4.42
C ARG A 60 8.43 -2.89 2.96
N SER A 61 7.55 -2.01 2.51
CA SER A 61 7.06 -1.98 1.13
C SER A 61 8.21 -1.85 0.13
N LEU A 62 9.14 -0.93 0.40
CA LEU A 62 10.31 -0.69 -0.45
C LEU A 62 11.23 -1.91 -0.50
N VAL A 63 11.58 -2.49 0.65
CA VAL A 63 12.42 -3.68 0.71
C VAL A 63 11.79 -4.82 -0.10
N THR A 64 10.50 -5.09 0.10
CA THR A 64 9.82 -6.16 -0.66
C THR A 64 9.72 -5.87 -2.16
N LEU A 65 9.65 -4.60 -2.56
CA LEU A 65 9.69 -4.20 -3.97
C LEU A 65 11.08 -4.48 -4.56
N LEU A 66 12.15 -4.05 -3.89
CA LEU A 66 13.52 -4.19 -4.37
C LEU A 66 14.02 -5.65 -4.34
N GLU A 67 13.52 -6.47 -3.42
CA GLU A 67 13.75 -7.92 -3.43
C GLU A 67 13.15 -8.59 -4.67
N ARG A 68 11.99 -8.09 -5.13
CA ARG A 68 11.29 -8.62 -6.32
C ARG A 68 11.79 -8.03 -7.63
N GLN A 69 12.25 -6.78 -7.62
CA GLN A 69 12.72 -6.03 -8.78
C GLN A 69 14.07 -5.36 -8.46
N PRO A 70 15.18 -6.13 -8.37
CA PRO A 70 16.47 -5.62 -7.94
C PRO A 70 17.04 -4.51 -8.84
N GLU A 71 16.66 -4.47 -10.12
CA GLU A 71 17.05 -3.45 -11.08
C GLU A 71 16.56 -2.04 -10.71
N MET A 72 15.47 -1.96 -9.93
CA MET A 72 14.91 -0.70 -9.46
C MET A 72 15.72 -0.06 -8.31
N LYS A 73 16.75 -0.74 -7.79
CA LYS A 73 17.56 -0.27 -6.65
C LYS A 73 18.24 1.07 -6.91
N SER A 74 18.56 1.38 -8.16
CA SER A 74 19.12 2.69 -8.55
C SER A 74 18.17 3.87 -8.25
N ALA A 75 16.85 3.62 -8.19
CA ALA A 75 15.81 4.60 -7.92
C ALA A 75 15.26 4.52 -6.48
N GLU A 76 15.95 3.85 -5.55
CA GLU A 76 15.45 3.57 -4.19
C GLU A 76 14.90 4.80 -3.46
N SER A 77 15.59 5.94 -3.53
CA SER A 77 15.18 7.17 -2.84
C SER A 77 13.85 7.71 -3.38
N GLU A 78 13.69 7.73 -4.71
CA GLU A 78 12.48 8.17 -5.38
C GLU A 78 11.31 7.22 -5.10
N LEU A 79 11.56 5.91 -5.16
CA LEU A 79 10.57 4.89 -4.83
C LEU A 79 10.11 5.00 -3.38
N ARG A 80 11.02 5.24 -2.43
CA ARG A 80 10.66 5.47 -1.02
C ARG A 80 9.72 6.66 -0.89
N ALA A 81 10.00 7.77 -1.57
CA ALA A 81 9.16 8.96 -1.56
C ALA A 81 7.79 8.68 -2.18
N GLN A 82 7.74 7.96 -3.29
CA GLN A 82 6.49 7.62 -4.00
C GLN A 82 5.62 6.67 -3.18
N ILE A 83 6.20 5.60 -2.62
CA ILE A 83 5.49 4.65 -1.72
C ILE A 83 4.91 5.40 -0.53
N ARG A 84 5.70 6.28 0.10
CA ARG A 84 5.22 7.11 1.21
C ARG A 84 4.06 8.01 0.80
N ALA A 85 4.09 8.57 -0.41
CA ALA A 85 2.99 9.37 -0.94
C ALA A 85 1.71 8.53 -1.12
N PHE A 86 1.81 7.34 -1.71
CA PHE A 86 0.68 6.42 -1.84
C PHE A 86 0.10 6.01 -0.48
N HIS A 87 0.94 5.65 0.48
CA HIS A 87 0.49 5.36 1.85
C HIS A 87 -0.22 6.55 2.49
N THR A 88 0.31 7.77 2.31
CA THR A 88 -0.32 8.99 2.81
C THR A 88 -1.72 9.19 2.21
N MET A 89 -1.88 8.93 0.91
CA MET A 89 -3.18 9.01 0.25
C MET A 89 -4.15 7.94 0.76
N PHE A 90 -3.67 6.70 0.97
CA PHE A 90 -4.48 5.66 1.61
C PHE A 90 -4.99 6.12 2.98
N PHE A 91 -4.12 6.62 3.87
CA PHE A 91 -4.53 7.04 5.21
C PHE A 91 -5.54 8.19 5.19
N ARG A 92 -5.44 9.11 4.23
CA ARG A 92 -6.41 10.20 4.04
C ARG A 92 -7.77 9.73 3.54
N ASN A 93 -7.82 8.62 2.82
CA ASN A 93 -9.02 8.10 2.18
C ASN A 93 -9.62 6.87 2.88
N ARG A 94 -8.97 6.36 3.93
CA ARG A 94 -9.51 5.33 4.83
C ARG A 94 -10.78 5.87 5.51
N VAL A 95 -11.89 5.14 5.38
CA VAL A 95 -13.22 5.55 5.89
C VAL A 95 -13.77 4.67 7.01
N GLY A 96 -12.98 3.71 7.49
CA GLY A 96 -13.41 2.83 8.57
C GLY A 96 -12.29 1.97 9.15
N SER A 97 -12.67 1.11 10.09
CA SER A 97 -11.78 0.14 10.72
C SER A 97 -11.44 -1.00 9.78
N ALA A 98 -10.30 -1.67 10.03
CA ALA A 98 -9.94 -2.88 9.31
C ALA A 98 -10.98 -3.98 9.57
N MET A 99 -11.31 -4.75 8.53
CA MET A 99 -12.17 -5.93 8.62
C MET A 99 -11.35 -7.17 8.28
N ILE A 100 -11.59 -8.26 9.01
CA ILE A 100 -11.01 -9.56 8.69
C ILE A 100 -11.77 -10.15 7.51
N ILE A 101 -11.04 -10.58 6.49
CA ILE A 101 -11.59 -11.34 5.37
C ILE A 101 -11.14 -12.80 5.54
N ALA A 102 -11.89 -13.53 6.35
CA ALA A 102 -11.68 -14.96 6.59
C ALA A 102 -11.97 -15.77 5.32
#